data_AF-A0A350UZI4-F1
#
_entry.id   AF-A0A350UZI4-F1
#
_cell.length_a   1.000
_cell.length_b   1.000
_cell.length_c   1.000
_cell.angle_alpha   90.00
_cell.angle_beta   90.00
_cell.angle_gamma   90.00
#
_symmetry.space_group_name_H-M   'P 1'
#
loop_
_entity.id
_entity.type
_entity.pdbx_description
1 polymer ?
#
loop_
_entity_poly.entity_id
_entity_poly.type
_entity_poly.pdbx_seq_one_letter_code
_entity_poly.pdbx_strand_id
1 'polypeptide(L)'
;MINIPKPGKTKQELLAKLEVIKTEYSKDIAENEVKIANITDGFNIRAEKQVLFMTFHVDANIIAKDGSYEITWESNAPQNKVNEAIEKVKALLQ
;
A
#
# COMPACT_ATOMS: atom_id res chain seq x y z
N MET A 1 3.60 -4.84 10.41
CA MET A 1 4.78 -4.45 9.62
C MET A 1 5.27 -5.66 8.84
N ILE A 2 5.61 -5.48 7.56
CA ILE A 2 6.30 -6.47 6.73
C ILE A 2 7.45 -5.83 5.95
N ASN A 3 8.45 -6.63 5.61
CA ASN A 3 9.57 -6.24 4.75
C ASN A 3 9.58 -7.14 3.51
N ILE A 4 9.60 -6.55 2.32
CA ILE A 4 9.63 -7.26 1.03
C ILE A 4 11.03 -7.07 0.42
N PRO A 5 11.90 -8.09 0.43
CA PRO A 5 13.24 -7.96 -0.10
C PRO A 5 13.26 -7.82 -1.62
N LYS A 6 14.11 -6.91 -2.10
CA LYS A 6 14.43 -6.59 -3.49
C LYS A 6 15.94 -6.48 -3.70
N PRO A 7 16.68 -7.58 -3.50
CA PRO A 7 18.13 -7.55 -3.58
C PRO A 7 18.59 -6.99 -4.93
N GLY A 8 19.58 -6.10 -4.91
CA GLY A 8 20.15 -5.49 -6.10
C GLY A 8 19.32 -4.33 -6.70
N LYS A 9 18.25 -3.88 -6.04
CA LYS A 9 17.50 -2.68 -6.42
C LYS A 9 17.81 -1.50 -5.50
N THR A 10 18.08 -0.35 -6.10
CA THR A 10 18.26 0.91 -5.39
C THR A 10 16.91 1.49 -4.97
N LYS A 11 16.91 2.31 -3.92
CA LYS A 11 15.73 3.06 -3.47
C LYS A 11 15.07 3.83 -4.61
N GLN A 12 15.85 4.44 -5.51
CA GLN A 12 15.31 5.18 -6.65
C GLN A 12 14.57 4.29 -7.66
N GLU A 13 15.11 3.12 -7.99
CA GLU A 13 14.42 2.15 -8.85
C GLU A 13 13.11 1.66 -8.22
N LEU A 14 13.12 1.45 -6.91
CA LEU A 14 11.95 1.02 -6.16
C LEU A 14 10.89 2.12 -6.08
N LEU A 15 11.27 3.38 -5.87
CA LEU A 15 10.37 4.53 -5.93
C LEU A 15 9.75 4.69 -7.32
N ALA A 16 10.54 4.52 -8.39
CA ALA A 16 10.03 4.57 -9.75
C ALA A 16 9.00 3.46 -10.02
N LYS A 17 9.26 2.23 -9.57
CA LYS A 17 8.30 1.11 -9.69
C LYS A 17 7.02 1.39 -8.91
N LEU A 18 7.15 1.99 -7.73
CA LEU A 18 6.04 2.41 -6.89
C LEU A 18 5.13 3.44 -7.61
N GLU A 19 5.68 4.43 -8.29
CA GLU A 19 4.89 5.41 -9.07
C GLU A 19 4.17 4.76 -10.26
N VAL A 20 4.78 3.76 -10.90
CA VAL A 20 4.12 2.96 -11.95
C VAL A 20 2.91 2.22 -11.38
N ILE A 21 3.08 1.51 -10.26
CA ILE A 21 1.98 0.78 -9.59
C ILE A 21 0.85 1.74 -9.22
N LYS A 22 1.17 2.91 -8.64
CA LYS A 22 0.16 3.93 -8.34
C LYS A 22 -0.64 4.33 -9.59
N THR A 23 0.04 4.53 -10.71
CA THR A 23 -0.59 4.95 -11.97
C THR A 23 -1.48 3.85 -12.55
N GLU A 24 -0.99 2.60 -12.57
CA GLU A 24 -1.73 1.44 -13.09
C GLU A 24 -3.02 1.20 -12.29
N TYR A 25 -2.94 1.28 -10.96
CA TYR A 25 -4.06 0.98 -10.07
C TYR A 25 -4.92 2.20 -9.70
N SER A 26 -4.55 3.40 -10.14
CA SER A 26 -5.35 4.63 -9.93
C SER A 26 -6.79 4.51 -10.47
N LYS A 27 -7.00 3.68 -11.49
CA LYS A 27 -8.32 3.41 -12.08
C LYS A 27 -9.19 2.52 -11.21
N ASP A 28 -8.60 1.47 -10.63
CA ASP A 28 -9.30 0.52 -9.73
C ASP A 28 -9.61 1.14 -8.36
N ILE A 29 -8.81 2.12 -7.96
CA ILE A 29 -8.93 2.88 -6.71
C ILE A 29 -10.20 3.73 -6.69
N ALA A 30 -10.70 4.22 -7.83
CA ALA A 30 -11.87 5.10 -7.89
C ALA A 30 -13.19 4.44 -7.43
N GLU A 31 -13.27 3.10 -7.43
CA GLU A 31 -14.46 2.37 -6.97
C GLU A 31 -14.56 2.27 -5.43
N ASN A 32 -13.48 2.56 -4.70
CA ASN A 32 -13.45 2.60 -3.24
C ASN A 32 -12.99 3.99 -2.78
N GLU A 33 -13.26 4.39 -1.53
CA GLU A 33 -12.72 5.66 -1.00
C GLU A 33 -11.24 5.47 -0.63
N VAL A 34 -10.39 5.31 -1.66
CA VAL A 34 -8.95 5.10 -1.51
C VAL A 34 -8.20 6.38 -1.90
N LYS A 35 -7.42 6.90 -0.95
CA LYS A 35 -6.59 8.09 -1.09
C LYS A 35 -5.13 7.68 -1.03
N ILE A 36 -4.35 8.04 -2.05
CA ILE A 36 -2.89 7.87 -2.06
C ILE A 36 -2.24 9.24 -1.93
N ALA A 37 -1.37 9.39 -0.94
CA ALA A 37 -0.53 10.57 -0.75
C ALA A 37 0.95 10.21 -0.97
N ASN A 38 1.63 10.99 -1.79
CA ASN A 38 3.07 10.83 -2.01
C ASN A 38 3.86 11.39 -0.83
N ILE A 39 4.86 10.63 -0.40
CA ILE A 39 5.86 11.07 0.57
C ILE A 39 7.26 10.89 -0.06
N THR A 40 8.29 11.48 0.56
CA THR A 40 9.66 11.48 0.03
C THR A 40 10.16 10.06 -0.31
N ASP A 41 9.79 9.09 0.52
CA ASP A 41 10.35 7.74 0.47
C ASP A 41 9.32 6.68 0.06
N GLY A 42 8.17 7.07 -0.50
CA GLY A 42 7.12 6.15 -0.93
C GLY A 42 5.73 6.78 -0.86
N PHE A 43 4.73 6.03 -0.36
CA PHE A 43 3.35 6.51 -0.30
C PHE A 43 2.62 6.12 0.98
N ASN A 44 1.69 6.99 1.38
CA ASN A 44 0.63 6.67 2.31
C ASN A 44 -0.65 6.34 1.53
N ILE A 45 -1.34 5.28 1.96
CA ILE A 45 -2.58 4.81 1.38
C ILE A 45 -3.62 4.77 2.48
N ARG A 46 -4.73 5.49 2.31
CA ARG A 46 -5.90 5.39 3.18
C ARG A 46 -7.04 4.82 2.38
N ALA A 47 -7.55 3.67 2.80
CA ALA A 47 -8.73 3.05 2.21
C ALA A 47 -9.86 3.07 3.23
N GLU A 48 -10.99 3.69 2.89
CA GLU A 48 -12.17 3.76 3.74
C GLU A 48 -13.35 3.05 3.08
N LYS A 49 -14.18 2.43 3.92
CA LYS A 49 -15.46 1.86 3.50
C LYS A 49 -16.48 1.98 4.62
N GLN A 50 -17.56 2.70 4.34
CA GLN A 50 -18.70 2.76 5.23
C GLN A 50 -19.60 1.53 5.03
N VAL A 51 -19.93 0.85 6.13
CA VAL A 51 -20.90 -0.26 6.15
C VAL A 51 -21.88 0.01 7.28
N LEU A 52 -23.16 0.20 6.93
CA LEU A 52 -24.20 0.62 7.87
C LEU A 52 -23.77 1.89 8.64
N PHE A 53 -23.64 1.78 9.96
CA PHE A 53 -23.27 2.84 10.89
C PHE A 53 -21.79 2.81 11.31
N MET A 54 -20.95 1.99 10.67
CA MET A 54 -19.53 1.87 10.98
C MET A 54 -18.66 2.17 9.75
N THR A 55 -17.60 2.94 9.96
CA THR A 55 -16.59 3.18 8.93
C THR A 55 -15.38 2.30 9.22
N PHE A 56 -15.07 1.42 8.28
CA PHE A 56 -13.83 0.66 8.29
C PHE A 56 -12.76 1.42 7.54
N HIS A 57 -11.55 1.43 8.07
CA HIS A 57 -10.40 2.04 7.44
C HIS A 57 -9.16 1.15 7.52
N VAL A 58 -8.29 1.29 6.52
CA VAL A 58 -6.91 0.80 6.52
C VAL A 58 -6.03 1.97 6.12
N ASP A 59 -5.13 2.36 7.01
CA ASP A 59 -4.08 3.35 6.76
C ASP A 59 -2.76 2.60 6.62
N ALA A 60 -2.22 2.50 5.41
CA ALA A 60 -0.97 1.83 5.11
C ALA A 60 0.11 2.82 4.67
N ASN A 61 1.35 2.53 5.03
CA ASN A 61 2.52 3.27 4.58
C ASN A 61 3.49 2.30 3.92
N ILE A 62 3.91 2.62 2.70
CA ILE A 62 4.86 1.85 1.91
C ILE A 62 6.09 2.72 1.69
N ILE A 63 7.23 2.26 2.22
CA ILE A 63 8.51 2.96 2.16
C ILE A 63 9.50 2.13 1.31
N ALA A 64 10.07 2.74 0.28
CA ALA A 64 11.18 2.18 -0.48
C ALA A 64 12.50 2.43 0.26
N LYS A 65 13.26 1.35 0.48
CA LYS A 65 14.62 1.36 1.03
C LYS A 65 15.55 0.66 0.06
N ASP A 66 16.85 0.89 0.16
CA ASP A 66 17.80 0.14 -0.67
C ASP A 66 17.64 -1.36 -0.43
N GLY A 67 17.34 -2.09 -1.49
CA GLY A 67 17.16 -3.52 -1.44
C GLY A 67 15.84 -4.02 -0.85
N SER A 68 14.86 -3.17 -0.49
CA SER A 68 13.57 -3.65 0.01
C SER A 68 12.42 -2.62 0.03
N TYR A 69 11.18 -3.10 0.20
CA TYR A 69 10.04 -2.29 0.62
C TYR A 69 9.67 -2.59 2.07
N GLU A 70 9.47 -1.55 2.86
CA GLU A 70 8.90 -1.66 4.20
C GLU A 70 7.44 -1.22 4.17
N ILE A 71 6.56 -2.03 4.76
CA ILE A 71 5.12 -1.75 4.77
C ILE A 71 4.62 -1.83 6.21
N THR A 72 4.00 -0.74 6.65
CA THR A 72 3.29 -0.63 7.93
C THR A 72 1.83 -0.31 7.66
N TRP A 73 0.95 -0.70 8.58
CA TRP A 73 -0.46 -0.37 8.48
C TRP A 73 -1.13 -0.33 9.85
N GLU A 74 -2.19 0.46 9.93
CA GLU A 74 -3.13 0.56 11.04
C GLU A 74 -4.55 0.39 10.48
N SER A 75 -5.42 -0.32 11.18
CA SER A 75 -6.76 -0.60 10.69
C SER A 75 -7.73 -0.98 11.80
N ASN A 76 -8.99 -0.57 11.65
CA ASN A 76 -10.12 -1.08 12.43
C ASN A 76 -10.96 -2.12 11.66
N ALA A 77 -10.53 -2.49 10.45
CA ALA A 77 -11.21 -3.46 9.60
C ALA A 77 -11.03 -4.90 10.12
N PRO A 78 -11.93 -5.84 9.77
CA PRO A 78 -11.78 -7.24 10.12
C PRO A 78 -10.42 -7.80 9.67
N GLN A 79 -9.71 -8.48 10.59
CA GLN A 79 -8.33 -8.94 10.37
C GLN A 79 -8.17 -9.82 9.12
N ASN A 80 -9.18 -10.64 8.78
CA ASN A 80 -9.17 -11.45 7.56
C ASN A 80 -9.11 -10.58 6.29
N LYS A 81 -9.81 -9.45 6.26
CA LYS A 81 -9.79 -8.50 5.14
C LYS A 81 -8.47 -7.73 5.06
N VAL A 82 -7.90 -7.39 6.20
CA VAL A 82 -6.56 -6.80 6.28
C VAL A 82 -5.52 -7.79 5.73
N ASN A 83 -5.59 -9.07 6.10
CA ASN A 83 -4.68 -10.11 5.60
C ASN A 83 -4.81 -10.31 4.08
N GLU A 84 -6.04 -10.40 3.54
CA GLU A 84 -6.30 -10.48 2.09
C GLU A 84 -5.67 -9.29 1.34
N ALA A 85 -5.79 -8.07 1.88
CA ALA A 85 -5.21 -6.86 1.29
C ALA A 85 -3.68 -6.89 1.30
N ILE A 86 -3.06 -7.32 2.41
CA ILE A 86 -1.60 -7.42 2.53
C ILE A 86 -1.03 -8.41 1.52
N GLU A 87 -1.66 -9.56 1.32
CA GLU A 87 -1.19 -10.55 0.33
C GLU A 87 -1.25 -10.00 -1.10
N LYS A 88 -2.28 -9.23 -1.44
CA LYS A 88 -2.34 -8.53 -2.74
C LYS A 88 -1.20 -7.54 -2.90
N VAL A 89 -0.93 -6.72 -1.88
CA VAL A 89 0.17 -5.76 -1.91
C VAL A 89 1.52 -6.47 -2.06
N LYS A 90 1.73 -7.60 -1.36
CA LYS A 90 2.94 -8.42 -1.55
C LYS A 90 3.09 -8.89 -2.98
N ALA A 91 2.03 -9.40 -3.59
CA ALA A 91 2.05 -9.87 -4.98
C ALA A 91 2.36 -8.73 -5.97
N LEU A 92 1.79 -7.54 -5.75
CA LEU A 92 2.05 -6.35 -6.57
C LEU A 92 3.51 -5.88 -6.49
N LEU A 93 4.10 -6.01 -5.31
CA LEU A 93 5.46 -5.59 -5.05
C LEU A 93 6.48 -6.70 -5.34
N GLN A 94 6.09 -7.91 -5.77
CA GLN A 94 7.01 -8.94 -6.28
C GLN A 94 7.67 -8.53 -7.62
#